data_AF-A0A2H0YZ56-F1
#
_entry.id   AF-A0A2H0YZ56-F1
#
_cell.length_a   1.000
_cell.length_b   1.000
_cell.length_c   1.000
_cell.angle_alpha   90.00
_cell.angle_beta   90.00
_cell.angle_gamma   90.00
#
_symmetry.space_group_name_H-M   'P 1'
#
loop_
_entity.id
_entity.type
_entity.pdbx_description
1 polymer ?
#
loop_
_entity_poly.entity_id
_entity_poly.type
_entity_poly.pdbx_seq_one_letter_code
_entity_poly.pdbx_strand_id
1 'polypeptide(L)'
;MELLNKYFSWLQKDVPTGEVEKYPEINQNGETSVKGIFIIGDLTGIPLLKLAAESGKKIIDYFESNEEFKKQRFNKTGNDILDVLIVGAGPAGITAGIEAAKKNYSFKILEAAKKFNTIVNFPKAKPIIAAPGDYQQQSGLIINDGIKESLLDELNAQLKYIDLPIDENEMVDKIEKEGDHFLVVTDEKKYKALRVVLAIGKSGNSRQLGMPGEDLPKVFNRLIDPEEAHGLDVLVVGGGDSALETAIAVSSCAKSVTISYRKPTFARPKEKNAEKLDALVQQGKIKLMMESNIKEVKNDSVILSAKDGVKEIPNSIVYTMIGKELPTAFFKRSNIKMEGELSLTVKLQFVLLILVAGVIYFGKSSAELFSSFFGKMNSWTDAFANIFSIEFWAKFLLLPLGIIKIFSTGEIKIWNATEYVNAFIAYFSLTGVIVLGSYLLYKFFKDYGSQIKPNWQTCKYFYFIAVALFFAIVFFGGRYFGVEVLGKPQTFWYTGLYSLTILIFGLRRMKMKPTRYIKIQTWTLILIQALPLFIFPEFLFPYLGKMGALGTPDGFILTQIFPNGSYWRSYGFILAWPLFLSNIYNSSVTGFWLVFSFAQTFVFIPLIVYRWGKGAYCG
;
A
#
# COMPACT_ATOMS: atom_id res chain seq x y z
N MET A 1 19.85 -11.94 -25.18
CA MET A 1 18.51 -11.45 -24.77
C MET A 1 17.64 -12.54 -24.15
N GLU A 2 17.63 -13.76 -24.69
CA GLU A 2 16.74 -14.83 -24.21
C GLU A 2 16.96 -15.23 -22.73
N LEU A 3 18.21 -15.23 -22.26
CA LEU A 3 18.56 -15.57 -20.88
C LEU A 3 18.16 -14.47 -19.89
N LEU A 4 18.26 -13.20 -20.30
CA LEU A 4 17.75 -12.03 -19.56
C LEU A 4 16.21 -12.06 -19.50
N ASN A 5 15.54 -12.37 -20.59
CA ASN A 5 14.08 -12.49 -20.62
C ASN A 5 13.58 -13.67 -19.76
N LYS A 6 14.26 -14.82 -19.78
CA LYS A 6 13.98 -15.94 -18.86
C LYS A 6 14.25 -15.57 -17.41
N TYR A 7 15.32 -14.83 -17.14
CA TYR A 7 15.64 -14.33 -15.79
C TYR A 7 14.59 -13.33 -15.28
N PHE A 8 14.15 -12.39 -16.11
CA PHE A 8 13.12 -11.41 -15.76
C PHE A 8 11.72 -12.04 -15.67
N SER A 9 11.37 -12.98 -16.55
CA SER A 9 10.10 -13.70 -16.44
C SER A 9 10.07 -14.64 -15.22
N TRP A 10 11.22 -15.23 -14.86
CA TRP A 10 11.39 -15.97 -13.61
C TRP A 10 11.28 -15.05 -12.38
N LEU A 11 11.87 -13.85 -12.43
CA LEU A 11 11.77 -12.83 -11.37
C LEU A 11 10.33 -12.36 -11.13
N GLN A 12 9.52 -12.31 -12.19
CA GLN A 12 8.14 -11.81 -12.17
C GLN A 12 7.10 -12.94 -12.14
N LYS A 13 7.54 -14.20 -12.04
CA LYS A 13 6.68 -15.37 -12.05
C LYS A 13 5.63 -15.18 -10.94
N ASP A 14 4.37 -15.15 -11.36
CA ASP A 14 3.18 -15.01 -10.50
C ASP A 14 2.89 -13.62 -9.91
N VAL A 15 3.65 -12.56 -10.27
CA VAL A 15 3.28 -11.19 -9.86
C VAL A 15 2.11 -10.69 -10.72
N PRO A 16 1.02 -10.16 -10.13
CA PRO A 16 -0.07 -9.56 -10.90
C PRO A 16 0.43 -8.36 -11.72
N THR A 17 0.24 -8.40 -13.03
CA THR A 17 0.50 -7.26 -13.91
C THR A 17 -0.84 -6.74 -14.46
N GLY A 18 -1.26 -5.61 -13.93
CA GLY A 18 -2.48 -4.87 -14.27
C GLY A 18 -2.52 -3.57 -13.48
N GLU A 19 -3.40 -2.64 -13.85
CA GLU A 19 -3.69 -1.51 -12.97
C GLU A 19 -4.25 -2.09 -11.66
N VAL A 20 -3.60 -1.77 -10.54
CA VAL A 20 -4.10 -2.14 -9.21
C VAL A 20 -5.42 -1.41 -9.03
N GLU A 21 -6.52 -2.16 -8.97
CA GLU A 21 -7.83 -1.60 -8.65
C GLU A 21 -7.72 -0.88 -7.31
N LYS A 22 -8.06 0.41 -7.30
CA LYS A 22 -8.03 1.23 -6.08
C LYS A 22 -9.30 0.99 -5.30
N TYR A 23 -9.14 0.54 -4.05
CA TYR A 23 -10.25 0.37 -3.12
C TYR A 23 -10.36 1.57 -2.17
N PRO A 24 -11.50 1.77 -1.48
CA PRO A 24 -11.55 2.73 -0.38
C PRO A 24 -10.52 2.40 0.71
N GLU A 25 -9.89 3.40 1.29
CA GLU A 25 -8.97 3.23 2.42
C GLU A 25 -9.78 2.80 3.66
N ILE A 26 -9.52 1.59 4.16
CA ILE A 26 -10.19 1.04 5.34
C ILE A 26 -9.19 0.57 6.40
N ASN A 27 -9.60 0.66 7.67
CA ASN A 27 -8.85 0.08 8.78
C ASN A 27 -9.16 -1.43 8.96
N GLN A 28 -8.54 -2.06 9.96
CA GLN A 28 -8.72 -3.51 10.24
C GLN A 28 -10.18 -3.92 10.55
N ASN A 29 -11.02 -2.98 10.97
CA ASN A 29 -12.41 -3.19 11.30
C ASN A 29 -13.35 -2.81 10.13
N GLY A 30 -12.81 -2.45 8.97
CA GLY A 30 -13.58 -1.98 7.82
C GLY A 30 -14.03 -0.53 7.90
N GLU A 31 -13.59 0.26 8.89
CA GLU A 31 -13.93 1.69 8.96
C GLU A 31 -13.17 2.48 7.90
N THR A 32 -13.89 3.35 7.19
CA THR A 32 -13.31 4.22 6.15
C THR A 32 -12.53 5.40 6.73
N SER A 33 -11.97 6.23 5.87
CA SER A 33 -11.41 7.54 6.24
C SER A 33 -12.41 8.49 6.94
N VAL A 34 -13.72 8.24 6.82
CA VAL A 34 -14.77 8.98 7.51
C VAL A 34 -15.25 8.17 8.70
N LYS A 35 -14.88 8.61 9.91
CA LYS A 35 -15.16 7.92 11.17
C LYS A 35 -16.66 7.70 11.39
N GLY A 36 -17.08 6.45 11.52
CA GLY A 36 -18.47 6.02 11.63
C GLY A 36 -19.09 5.43 10.36
N ILE A 37 -18.38 5.46 9.22
CA ILE A 37 -18.76 4.75 7.99
C ILE A 37 -17.87 3.52 7.84
N PHE A 38 -18.50 2.37 7.61
CA PHE A 38 -17.84 1.06 7.53
C PHE A 38 -18.14 0.38 6.21
N ILE A 39 -17.20 -0.41 5.70
CA ILE A 39 -17.32 -1.18 4.46
C ILE A 39 -17.26 -2.66 4.82
N ILE A 40 -18.20 -3.43 4.27
CA ILE A 40 -18.28 -4.89 4.41
C ILE A 40 -18.48 -5.56 3.05
N GLY A 41 -18.38 -6.89 3.02
CA GLY A 41 -18.56 -7.67 1.81
C GLY A 41 -17.38 -7.54 0.84
N ASP A 42 -17.65 -7.67 -0.46
CA ASP A 42 -16.61 -7.77 -1.48
C ASP A 42 -15.66 -6.57 -1.52
N LEU A 43 -16.12 -5.37 -1.15
CA LEU A 43 -15.29 -4.15 -1.11
C LEU A 43 -14.13 -4.24 -0.10
N THR A 44 -14.15 -5.20 0.82
CA THR A 44 -13.02 -5.51 1.72
C THR A 44 -11.87 -6.26 1.03
N GLY A 45 -12.02 -6.60 -0.25
CA GLY A 45 -10.99 -7.21 -1.08
C GLY A 45 -11.20 -8.69 -1.38
N ILE A 46 -12.02 -9.40 -0.62
CA ILE A 46 -12.24 -10.86 -0.78
C ILE A 46 -13.67 -11.15 -1.28
N PRO A 47 -13.86 -11.45 -2.59
CA PRO A 47 -15.19 -11.64 -3.18
C PRO A 47 -15.70 -13.08 -2.99
N LEU A 48 -15.86 -13.51 -1.73
CA LEU A 48 -16.38 -14.83 -1.38
C LEU A 48 -17.66 -14.67 -0.55
N LEU A 49 -18.77 -15.28 -1.02
CA LEU A 49 -20.10 -15.08 -0.43
C LEU A 49 -20.12 -15.38 1.08
N LYS A 50 -19.51 -16.50 1.52
CA LYS A 50 -19.40 -16.87 2.94
C LYS A 50 -18.70 -15.80 3.78
N LEU A 51 -17.54 -15.32 3.30
CA LEU A 51 -16.77 -14.30 4.01
C LEU A 51 -17.47 -12.93 3.97
N ALA A 52 -18.20 -12.64 2.90
CA ALA A 52 -19.00 -11.43 2.77
C ALA A 52 -20.13 -11.42 3.82
N ALA A 53 -20.90 -12.50 3.95
CA ALA A 53 -21.90 -12.63 5.01
C ALA A 53 -21.25 -12.52 6.40
N GLU A 54 -20.16 -13.25 6.65
CA GLU A 54 -19.43 -13.18 7.92
C GLU A 54 -18.98 -11.75 8.28
N SER A 55 -18.53 -10.96 7.31
CA SER A 55 -18.13 -9.56 7.56
C SER A 55 -19.28 -8.69 8.07
N GLY A 56 -20.52 -8.98 7.65
CA GLY A 56 -21.73 -8.33 8.16
C GLY A 56 -21.99 -8.63 9.62
N LYS A 57 -21.71 -9.85 10.09
CA LYS A 57 -21.78 -10.19 11.53
C LYS A 57 -20.70 -9.47 12.33
N LYS A 58 -19.45 -9.57 11.87
CA LYS A 58 -18.29 -9.01 12.57
C LYS A 58 -18.43 -7.51 12.83
N ILE A 59 -19.01 -6.75 11.89
CA ILE A 59 -19.17 -5.32 12.07
C ILE A 59 -20.20 -4.96 13.15
N ILE A 60 -21.30 -5.71 13.22
CA ILE A 60 -22.34 -5.49 14.23
C ILE A 60 -21.83 -5.88 15.63
N ASP A 61 -21.10 -7.00 15.74
CA ASP A 61 -20.45 -7.37 17.00
C ASP A 61 -19.40 -6.34 17.42
N TYR A 62 -18.68 -5.75 16.46
CA TYR A 62 -17.74 -4.67 16.75
C TYR A 62 -18.44 -3.44 17.34
N PHE A 63 -19.61 -3.05 16.82
CA PHE A 63 -20.41 -1.95 17.38
C PHE A 63 -20.80 -2.22 18.84
N GLU A 64 -21.14 -3.46 19.18
CA GLU A 64 -21.42 -3.86 20.57
C GLU A 64 -20.18 -3.79 21.47
N SER A 65 -18.97 -3.83 20.93
CA SER A 65 -17.73 -3.63 21.69
C SER A 65 -17.25 -2.17 21.71
N ASN A 66 -17.88 -1.28 20.93
CA ASN A 66 -17.42 0.08 20.72
C ASN A 66 -18.06 1.06 21.72
N GLU A 67 -17.28 1.51 22.70
CA GLU A 67 -17.73 2.45 23.75
C GLU A 67 -18.25 3.78 23.22
N GLU A 68 -17.68 4.30 22.12
CA GLU A 68 -18.13 5.56 21.52
C GLU A 68 -19.51 5.41 20.88
N PHE A 69 -19.74 4.30 20.18
CA PHE A 69 -21.05 3.98 19.63
C PHE A 69 -22.11 3.81 20.73
N LYS A 70 -21.78 3.09 21.81
CA LYS A 70 -22.68 2.94 22.97
C LYS A 70 -23.08 4.28 23.58
N LYS A 71 -22.10 5.18 23.78
CA LYS A 71 -22.36 6.52 24.31
C LYS A 71 -23.25 7.34 23.37
N GLN A 72 -22.97 7.32 22.07
CA GLN A 72 -23.79 8.04 21.08
C GLN A 72 -25.21 7.49 21.02
N ARG A 73 -25.38 6.17 21.08
CA ARG A 73 -26.71 5.53 21.13
C ARG A 73 -27.47 5.88 22.40
N PHE A 74 -26.80 5.94 23.56
CA PHE A 74 -27.43 6.33 24.82
C PHE A 74 -27.85 7.81 24.84
N ASN A 75 -27.02 8.70 24.26
CA ASN A 75 -27.28 10.14 24.23
C ASN A 75 -28.19 10.59 23.08
N LYS A 76 -28.68 9.66 22.26
CA LYS A 76 -29.53 9.93 21.10
C LYS A 76 -30.89 10.51 21.55
N THR A 77 -31.22 11.72 21.09
CA THR A 77 -32.42 12.48 21.50
C THR A 77 -33.54 12.52 20.44
N GLY A 78 -33.63 11.51 19.57
CA GLY A 78 -34.66 11.42 18.55
C GLY A 78 -34.85 10.01 18.00
N ASN A 79 -36.10 9.61 17.78
CA ASN A 79 -36.44 8.32 17.17
C ASN A 79 -36.24 8.31 15.64
N ASP A 80 -35.99 9.48 15.03
CA ASP A 80 -35.75 9.65 13.59
C ASP A 80 -34.31 9.29 13.17
N ILE A 81 -33.39 9.20 14.13
CA ILE A 81 -32.01 8.77 13.89
C ILE A 81 -31.96 7.25 14.03
N LEU A 82 -31.37 6.54 13.08
CA LEU A 82 -31.14 5.09 13.18
C LEU A 82 -29.82 4.83 13.91
N ASP A 83 -29.71 3.71 14.62
CA ASP A 83 -28.44 3.28 15.19
C ASP A 83 -27.48 2.87 14.05
N VAL A 84 -28.00 2.13 13.07
CA VAL A 84 -27.23 1.67 11.91
C VAL A 84 -28.06 1.81 10.63
N LEU A 85 -27.52 2.46 9.60
CA LEU A 85 -28.08 2.40 8.24
C LEU A 85 -27.19 1.51 7.37
N ILE A 86 -27.77 0.52 6.71
CA ILE A 86 -27.06 -0.44 5.86
C ILE A 86 -27.37 -0.11 4.40
N VAL A 87 -26.34 0.07 3.58
CA VAL A 87 -26.48 0.39 2.15
C VAL A 87 -26.05 -0.82 1.34
N GLY A 88 -27.01 -1.49 0.70
CA GLY A 88 -26.87 -2.72 -0.08
C GLY A 88 -27.49 -3.92 0.62
N ALA A 89 -28.39 -4.63 -0.07
CA ALA A 89 -29.08 -5.84 0.40
C ALA A 89 -28.52 -7.13 -0.23
N GLY A 90 -27.19 -7.18 -0.39
CA GLY A 90 -26.47 -8.43 -0.68
C GLY A 90 -26.30 -9.30 0.58
N PRO A 91 -25.63 -10.47 0.49
CA PRO A 91 -25.44 -11.35 1.64
C PRO A 91 -24.80 -10.68 2.86
N ALA A 92 -23.82 -9.78 2.64
CA ALA A 92 -23.17 -9.02 3.70
C ALA A 92 -24.13 -8.06 4.42
N GLY A 93 -24.90 -7.26 3.67
CA GLY A 93 -25.83 -6.27 4.23
C GLY A 93 -27.04 -6.93 4.90
N ILE A 94 -27.58 -8.00 4.30
CA ILE A 94 -28.64 -8.80 4.93
C ILE A 94 -28.17 -9.42 6.23
N THR A 95 -26.95 -9.97 6.27
CA THR A 95 -26.39 -10.50 7.52
C THR A 95 -26.26 -9.39 8.56
N ALA A 96 -25.74 -8.22 8.20
CA ALA A 96 -25.65 -7.09 9.12
C ALA A 96 -27.04 -6.70 9.66
N GLY A 97 -28.09 -6.76 8.84
CA GLY A 97 -29.46 -6.54 9.28
C GLY A 97 -29.96 -7.58 10.27
N ILE A 98 -29.76 -8.88 9.98
CA ILE A 98 -30.11 -9.97 10.90
C ILE A 98 -29.43 -9.79 12.25
N GLU A 99 -28.13 -9.49 12.25
CA GLU A 99 -27.37 -9.30 13.49
C GLU A 99 -27.76 -8.01 14.22
N ALA A 100 -28.06 -6.93 13.49
CA ALA A 100 -28.58 -5.68 14.09
C ALA A 100 -29.93 -5.92 14.79
N ALA A 101 -30.82 -6.72 14.17
CA ALA A 101 -32.09 -7.12 14.76
C ALA A 101 -31.87 -7.93 16.06
N LYS A 102 -30.98 -8.92 16.05
CA LYS A 102 -30.62 -9.71 17.25
C LYS A 102 -30.10 -8.86 18.41
N LYS A 103 -29.47 -7.70 18.12
CA LYS A 103 -28.93 -6.76 19.11
C LYS A 103 -29.91 -5.64 19.50
N ASN A 104 -31.15 -5.66 18.99
CA ASN A 104 -32.15 -4.61 19.19
C ASN A 104 -31.65 -3.21 18.79
N TYR A 105 -30.91 -3.13 17.69
CA TYR A 105 -30.54 -1.84 17.09
C TYR A 105 -31.68 -1.34 16.20
N SER A 106 -31.90 -0.03 16.17
CA SER A 106 -32.75 0.58 15.15
C SER A 106 -31.97 0.66 13.83
N PHE A 107 -32.45 0.00 12.78
CA PHE A 107 -31.75 -0.05 11.50
C PHE A 107 -32.69 -0.04 10.30
N LYS A 108 -32.12 0.23 9.13
CA LYS A 108 -32.78 0.10 7.83
C LYS A 108 -31.77 -0.32 6.77
N ILE A 109 -32.21 -1.13 5.80
CA ILE A 109 -31.40 -1.58 4.66
C ILE A 109 -31.93 -0.88 3.41
N LEU A 110 -31.07 -0.14 2.71
CA LEU A 110 -31.40 0.51 1.44
C LEU A 110 -30.74 -0.26 0.30
N GLU A 111 -31.50 -0.65 -0.72
CA GLU A 111 -31.01 -1.37 -1.88
C GLU A 111 -31.42 -0.66 -3.17
N ALA A 112 -30.43 -0.38 -4.02
CA ALA A 112 -30.64 0.38 -5.25
C ALA A 112 -31.51 -0.37 -6.27
N ALA A 113 -31.54 -1.71 -6.22
CA ALA A 113 -32.41 -2.54 -7.03
C ALA A 113 -33.26 -3.44 -6.14
N LYS A 114 -32.97 -4.74 -6.11
CA LYS A 114 -33.69 -5.75 -5.32
C LYS A 114 -32.75 -6.52 -4.41
N LYS A 115 -33.28 -7.12 -3.36
CA LYS A 115 -32.55 -8.00 -2.45
C LYS A 115 -31.79 -9.07 -3.22
N PHE A 116 -30.53 -9.29 -2.82
CA PHE A 116 -29.60 -10.20 -3.46
C PHE A 116 -29.34 -9.93 -4.95
N ASN A 117 -29.51 -8.68 -5.43
CA ASN A 117 -29.44 -8.32 -6.86
C ASN A 117 -28.27 -8.96 -7.62
N THR A 118 -27.07 -8.98 -7.01
CA THR A 118 -25.88 -9.58 -7.64
C THR A 118 -26.07 -11.07 -7.95
N ILE A 119 -26.63 -11.84 -7.01
CA ILE A 119 -26.89 -13.28 -7.17
C ILE A 119 -28.06 -13.49 -8.13
N VAL A 120 -29.12 -12.67 -8.02
CA VAL A 120 -30.26 -12.73 -8.95
C VAL A 120 -29.84 -12.49 -10.40
N ASN A 121 -28.79 -11.69 -10.61
CA ASN A 121 -28.23 -11.40 -11.93
C ASN A 121 -27.14 -12.38 -12.40
N PHE A 122 -26.87 -13.47 -11.66
CA PHE A 122 -26.02 -14.53 -12.18
C PHE A 122 -26.70 -15.26 -13.37
N PRO A 123 -25.92 -15.87 -14.28
CA PRO A 123 -26.46 -16.79 -15.28
C PRO A 123 -27.29 -17.90 -14.64
N LYS A 124 -28.35 -18.33 -15.34
CA LYS A 124 -29.20 -19.45 -14.97
C LYS A 124 -28.38 -20.72 -14.79
N ALA A 125 -28.71 -21.50 -13.77
CA ALA A 125 -27.99 -22.72 -13.40
C ALA A 125 -26.47 -22.53 -13.14
N LYS A 126 -26.02 -21.29 -12.88
CA LYS A 126 -24.61 -21.04 -12.55
C LYS A 126 -24.23 -21.82 -11.29
N PRO A 127 -23.17 -22.66 -11.34
CA PRO A 127 -22.64 -23.33 -10.16
C PRO A 127 -22.09 -22.30 -9.17
N ILE A 128 -22.51 -22.41 -7.91
CA ILE A 128 -22.02 -21.61 -6.80
C ILE A 128 -21.24 -22.52 -5.86
N ILE A 129 -19.98 -22.16 -5.66
CA ILE A 129 -19.09 -22.83 -4.71
C ILE A 129 -18.93 -21.88 -3.53
N ALA A 130 -19.42 -22.30 -2.37
CA ALA A 130 -19.34 -21.57 -1.12
C ALA A 130 -17.95 -21.77 -0.49
N ALA A 131 -16.94 -21.18 -1.12
CA ALA A 131 -15.57 -21.16 -0.60
C ALA A 131 -15.39 -20.13 0.53
N PRO A 132 -14.48 -20.38 1.50
CA PRO A 132 -13.70 -21.60 1.71
C PRO A 132 -14.58 -22.74 2.26
N GLY A 133 -14.30 -23.99 1.85
CA GLY A 133 -15.09 -25.16 2.28
C GLY A 133 -14.86 -25.54 3.75
N ASP A 134 -13.65 -25.31 4.25
CA ASP A 134 -13.21 -25.54 5.64
C ASP A 134 -13.63 -24.43 6.61
N TYR A 135 -14.18 -23.33 6.09
CA TYR A 135 -14.62 -22.21 6.92
C TYR A 135 -16.00 -22.47 7.54
N GLN A 136 -16.03 -22.58 8.87
CA GLN A 136 -17.27 -22.63 9.64
C GLN A 136 -17.85 -21.22 9.81
N GLN A 137 -18.93 -20.95 9.08
CA GLN A 137 -19.63 -19.68 9.10
C GLN A 137 -20.42 -19.49 10.39
N GLN A 138 -20.37 -18.28 10.97
CA GLN A 138 -21.11 -17.94 12.20
C GLN A 138 -22.19 -16.88 11.96
N SER A 139 -22.25 -16.29 10.77
CA SER A 139 -23.29 -15.33 10.37
C SER A 139 -24.70 -15.92 10.43
N GLY A 140 -25.67 -15.07 10.79
CA GLY A 140 -27.10 -15.41 10.74
C GLY A 140 -27.66 -15.75 9.35
N LEU A 141 -26.89 -15.54 8.28
CA LEU A 141 -27.21 -16.00 6.93
C LEU A 141 -26.19 -17.06 6.51
N ILE A 142 -26.64 -18.30 6.32
CA ILE A 142 -25.80 -19.44 5.94
C ILE A 142 -25.78 -19.60 4.42
N ILE A 143 -24.59 -19.82 3.86
CA ILE A 143 -24.38 -19.97 2.42
C ILE A 143 -23.80 -21.34 2.11
N ASN A 144 -24.56 -22.14 1.36
CA ASN A 144 -24.18 -23.48 0.93
C ASN A 144 -23.79 -23.53 -0.55
N ASP A 145 -23.18 -24.64 -0.95
CA ASP A 145 -22.95 -24.96 -2.35
C ASP A 145 -24.29 -25.22 -3.06
N GLY A 146 -24.33 -24.93 -4.35
CA GLY A 146 -25.54 -25.19 -5.14
C GLY A 146 -25.47 -24.54 -6.51
N ILE A 147 -26.64 -24.24 -7.06
CA ILE A 147 -26.78 -23.38 -8.23
C ILE A 147 -27.44 -22.07 -7.82
N LYS A 148 -27.40 -21.07 -8.69
CA LYS A 148 -28.03 -19.75 -8.46
C LYS A 148 -29.44 -19.86 -7.88
N GLU A 149 -30.30 -20.67 -8.48
CA GLU A 149 -31.71 -20.78 -8.11
C GLU A 149 -31.89 -21.41 -6.73
N SER A 150 -31.25 -22.56 -6.48
CA SER A 150 -31.32 -23.24 -5.17
C SER A 150 -30.76 -22.37 -4.05
N LEU A 151 -29.68 -21.63 -4.30
CA LEU A 151 -29.13 -20.69 -3.34
C LEU A 151 -30.12 -19.55 -3.02
N LEU A 152 -30.78 -18.97 -4.03
CA LEU A 152 -31.77 -17.92 -3.80
C LEU A 152 -32.96 -18.43 -2.99
N ASP A 153 -33.44 -19.64 -3.27
CA ASP A 153 -34.52 -20.28 -2.51
C ASP A 153 -34.12 -20.50 -1.05
N GLU A 154 -32.91 -21.04 -0.80
CA GLU A 154 -32.35 -21.23 0.55
C GLU A 154 -32.20 -19.91 1.31
N LEU A 155 -31.65 -18.87 0.67
CA LEU A 155 -31.47 -17.56 1.29
C LEU A 155 -32.82 -16.90 1.62
N ASN A 156 -33.82 -17.01 0.74
CA ASN A 156 -35.15 -16.48 1.02
C ASN A 156 -35.89 -17.30 2.10
N ALA A 157 -35.72 -18.62 2.13
CA ALA A 157 -36.29 -19.47 3.16
C ALA A 157 -35.76 -19.12 4.56
N GLN A 158 -34.45 -18.84 4.68
CA GLN A 158 -33.84 -18.38 5.94
C GLN A 158 -34.42 -17.04 6.43
N LEU A 159 -34.82 -16.16 5.50
CA LEU A 159 -35.37 -14.84 5.82
C LEU A 159 -36.89 -14.85 6.05
N LYS A 160 -37.60 -15.93 5.73
CA LYS A 160 -39.07 -15.98 5.71
C LYS A 160 -39.72 -15.54 7.03
N TYR A 161 -39.06 -15.78 8.16
CA TYR A 161 -39.56 -15.48 9.50
C TYR A 161 -38.75 -14.37 10.21
N ILE A 162 -37.90 -13.64 9.46
CA ILE A 162 -37.10 -12.53 9.99
C ILE A 162 -37.63 -11.24 9.37
N ASP A 163 -38.21 -10.37 10.20
CA ASP A 163 -38.64 -9.05 9.76
C ASP A 163 -37.41 -8.12 9.62
N LEU A 164 -37.08 -7.77 8.38
CA LEU A 164 -35.97 -6.86 8.07
C LEU A 164 -36.54 -5.65 7.31
N PRO A 165 -36.35 -4.42 7.80
CA PRO A 165 -36.79 -3.20 7.11
C PRO A 165 -35.88 -2.92 5.91
N ILE A 166 -36.25 -3.47 4.75
CA ILE A 166 -35.54 -3.32 3.47
C ILE A 166 -36.36 -2.42 2.54
N ASP A 167 -35.77 -1.29 2.13
CA ASP A 167 -36.28 -0.47 1.03
C ASP A 167 -35.52 -0.82 -0.25
N GLU A 168 -36.21 -1.49 -1.16
CA GLU A 168 -35.75 -1.77 -2.53
C GLU A 168 -36.02 -0.57 -3.44
N ASN A 169 -35.28 -0.46 -4.55
CA ASN A 169 -35.28 0.67 -5.48
C ASN A 169 -34.91 2.02 -4.84
N GLU A 170 -34.08 2.00 -3.79
CA GLU A 170 -33.64 3.18 -3.07
C GLU A 170 -32.11 3.33 -3.21
N MET A 171 -31.67 4.11 -4.19
CA MET A 171 -30.24 4.36 -4.44
C MET A 171 -29.71 5.50 -3.56
N VAL A 172 -28.60 5.24 -2.87
CA VAL A 172 -27.91 6.25 -2.07
C VAL A 172 -26.97 7.07 -2.96
N ASP A 173 -27.17 8.39 -2.99
CA ASP A 173 -26.35 9.32 -3.77
C ASP A 173 -25.10 9.78 -3.01
N LYS A 174 -25.25 10.14 -1.73
CA LYS A 174 -24.15 10.66 -0.89
C LYS A 174 -24.40 10.48 0.61
N ILE A 175 -23.32 10.53 1.38
CA ILE A 175 -23.34 10.49 2.84
C ILE A 175 -22.58 11.70 3.39
N GLU A 176 -23.22 12.46 4.26
CA GLU A 176 -22.66 13.67 4.88
C GLU A 176 -22.64 13.54 6.41
N LYS A 177 -21.57 14.03 7.04
CA LYS A 177 -21.44 14.03 8.51
C LYS A 177 -22.11 15.30 9.05
N GLU A 178 -23.11 15.14 9.92
CA GLU A 178 -23.81 16.26 10.58
C GLU A 178 -23.72 16.08 12.11
N GLY A 179 -22.75 16.76 12.73
CA GLY A 179 -22.47 16.61 14.16
C GLY A 179 -22.16 15.17 14.54
N ASP A 180 -22.99 14.59 15.41
CA ASP A 180 -22.81 13.23 15.94
C ASP A 180 -23.47 12.12 15.09
N HIS A 181 -24.15 12.47 14.00
CA HIS A 181 -24.79 11.51 13.10
C HIS A 181 -24.43 11.76 11.63
N PHE A 182 -24.97 10.94 10.76
CA PHE A 182 -24.84 11.04 9.31
C PHE A 182 -26.20 11.33 8.67
N LEU A 183 -26.19 12.21 7.69
CA LEU A 183 -27.27 12.40 6.74
C LEU A 183 -26.96 11.58 5.49
N VAL A 184 -27.80 10.60 5.20
CA VAL A 184 -27.68 9.72 4.03
C VAL A 184 -28.77 10.13 3.05
N VAL A 185 -28.35 10.62 1.89
CA VAL A 185 -29.22 11.19 0.87
C VAL A 185 -29.42 10.18 -0.23
N THR A 186 -30.67 9.90 -0.56
CA THR A 186 -31.09 9.09 -1.70
C THR A 186 -31.75 9.98 -2.75
N ASP A 187 -32.15 9.40 -3.87
CA ASP A 187 -32.85 10.13 -4.93
C ASP A 187 -34.21 10.69 -4.47
N GLU A 188 -34.85 10.05 -3.48
CA GLU A 188 -36.21 10.40 -3.02
C GLU A 188 -36.27 10.92 -1.58
N LYS A 189 -35.38 10.45 -0.70
CA LYS A 189 -35.50 10.60 0.77
C LYS A 189 -34.17 10.96 1.42
N LYS A 190 -34.26 11.28 2.71
CA LYS A 190 -33.11 11.53 3.58
C LYS A 190 -33.24 10.69 4.84
N TYR A 191 -32.17 10.03 5.22
CA TYR A 191 -32.08 9.18 6.41
C TYR A 191 -31.03 9.72 7.35
N LYS A 192 -31.28 9.61 8.66
CA LYS A 192 -30.29 9.95 9.69
C LYS A 192 -29.80 8.68 10.36
N ALA A 193 -28.49 8.54 10.58
CA ALA A 193 -27.94 7.37 11.26
C ALA A 193 -26.67 7.67 12.05
N LEU A 194 -26.46 6.98 13.19
CA LEU A 194 -25.21 7.08 13.95
C LEU A 194 -24.05 6.38 13.23
N ARG A 195 -24.34 5.26 12.56
CA ARG A 195 -23.37 4.46 11.80
C ARG A 195 -23.93 4.15 10.42
N VAL A 196 -23.06 4.16 9.41
CA VAL A 196 -23.41 3.73 8.05
C VAL A 196 -22.55 2.53 7.67
N VAL A 197 -23.18 1.46 7.22
CA VAL A 197 -22.51 0.23 6.77
C VAL A 197 -22.73 0.08 5.27
N LEU A 198 -21.66 0.24 4.50
CA LEU A 198 -21.63 0.09 3.05
C LEU A 198 -21.39 -1.38 2.69
N ALA A 199 -22.45 -2.02 2.21
CA ALA A 199 -22.50 -3.41 1.73
C ALA A 199 -22.83 -3.49 0.22
N ILE A 200 -22.44 -2.45 -0.54
CA ILE A 200 -22.78 -2.26 -1.95
C ILE A 200 -22.05 -3.21 -2.93
N GLY A 201 -21.09 -3.99 -2.43
CA GLY A 201 -20.31 -4.96 -3.21
C GLY A 201 -19.41 -4.30 -4.28
N LYS A 202 -18.78 -5.13 -5.13
CA LYS A 202 -17.98 -4.67 -6.28
C LYS A 202 -18.78 -4.62 -7.58
N SER A 203 -20.00 -5.15 -7.57
CA SER A 203 -20.80 -5.42 -8.77
C SER A 203 -21.46 -4.16 -9.36
N GLY A 204 -20.79 -3.00 -9.24
CA GLY A 204 -21.24 -1.69 -9.73
C GLY A 204 -21.55 -1.65 -11.22
N ASN A 205 -21.62 -0.45 -11.79
CA ASN A 205 -22.03 -0.30 -13.18
C ASN A 205 -21.08 -1.07 -14.11
N SER A 206 -21.65 -1.84 -15.03
CA SER A 206 -20.86 -2.46 -16.09
C SER A 206 -20.14 -1.36 -16.85
N ARG A 207 -18.88 -1.60 -17.21
CA ARG A 207 -18.15 -0.67 -18.09
C ARG A 207 -18.93 -0.53 -19.39
N GLN A 208 -18.97 0.71 -19.89
CA GLN A 208 -19.55 1.01 -21.17
C GLN A 208 -18.48 0.98 -22.26
N LEU A 209 -18.85 0.55 -23.46
CA LEU A 209 -18.02 0.63 -24.66
C LEU A 209 -17.87 2.07 -25.16
N GLY A 210 -18.81 2.95 -24.82
CA GLY A 210 -18.78 4.38 -25.13
C GLY A 210 -18.95 4.66 -26.62
N MET A 211 -19.85 3.94 -27.28
CA MET A 211 -19.94 3.92 -28.74
C MET A 211 -21.37 3.97 -29.28
N PRO A 212 -21.57 4.38 -30.55
CA PRO A 212 -22.88 4.36 -31.16
C PRO A 212 -23.49 2.95 -31.18
N GLY A 213 -24.77 2.88 -30.77
CA GLY A 213 -25.56 1.64 -30.74
C GLY A 213 -25.37 0.76 -29.51
N GLU A 214 -24.58 1.18 -28.52
CA GLU A 214 -24.42 0.44 -27.27
C GLU A 214 -25.74 0.25 -26.49
N ASP A 215 -26.67 1.20 -26.60
CA ASP A 215 -27.96 1.17 -25.90
C ASP A 215 -29.03 0.34 -26.62
N LEU A 216 -28.70 -0.34 -27.72
CA LEU A 216 -29.65 -1.18 -28.45
C LEU A 216 -30.10 -2.37 -27.58
N PRO A 217 -31.37 -2.83 -27.70
CA PRO A 217 -31.94 -3.89 -26.86
C PRO A 217 -31.28 -5.27 -27.03
N LYS A 218 -30.42 -5.42 -28.05
CA LYS A 218 -29.61 -6.62 -28.31
C LYS A 218 -28.25 -6.61 -27.59
N VAL A 219 -27.89 -5.52 -26.92
CA VAL A 219 -26.61 -5.36 -26.23
C VAL A 219 -26.81 -5.59 -24.74
N PHE A 220 -26.16 -6.62 -24.23
CA PHE A 220 -26.28 -7.05 -22.86
C PHE A 220 -24.92 -6.99 -22.19
N ASN A 221 -24.85 -6.35 -21.02
CA ASN A 221 -23.62 -6.32 -20.22
C ASN A 221 -23.49 -7.51 -19.26
N ARG A 222 -24.31 -8.54 -19.46
CA ARG A 222 -24.41 -9.74 -18.64
C ARG A 222 -25.13 -10.86 -19.39
N LEU A 223 -24.79 -12.10 -19.07
CA LEU A 223 -25.54 -13.29 -19.50
C LEU A 223 -26.55 -13.67 -18.41
N ILE A 224 -27.84 -13.74 -18.75
CA ILE A 224 -28.91 -14.14 -17.81
C ILE A 224 -29.32 -15.59 -18.06
N ASP A 225 -29.74 -15.94 -19.28
CA ASP A 225 -30.05 -17.32 -19.68
C ASP A 225 -29.34 -17.65 -21.00
N PRO A 226 -28.46 -18.66 -21.05
CA PRO A 226 -27.84 -19.09 -22.30
C PRO A 226 -28.85 -19.48 -23.39
N GLU A 227 -30.03 -19.98 -23.02
CA GLU A 227 -31.06 -20.40 -23.99
C GLU A 227 -31.63 -19.21 -24.80
N GLU A 228 -31.52 -17.97 -24.30
CA GLU A 228 -31.89 -16.78 -25.09
C GLU A 228 -31.02 -16.61 -26.34
N ALA A 229 -29.83 -17.20 -26.35
CA ALA A 229 -28.95 -17.23 -27.51
C ALA A 229 -29.26 -18.36 -28.51
N HIS A 230 -30.26 -19.20 -28.24
CA HIS A 230 -30.55 -20.38 -29.05
C HIS A 230 -30.81 -20.02 -30.52
N GLY A 231 -30.03 -20.62 -31.43
CA GLY A 231 -30.12 -20.36 -32.87
C GLY A 231 -29.67 -18.97 -33.33
N LEU A 232 -29.13 -18.14 -32.45
CA LEU A 232 -28.70 -16.77 -32.75
C LEU A 232 -27.19 -16.65 -33.04
N ASP A 233 -26.81 -15.61 -33.77
CA ASP A 233 -25.41 -15.24 -34.00
C ASP A 233 -24.94 -14.31 -32.85
N VAL A 234 -24.02 -14.80 -32.00
CA VAL A 234 -23.61 -14.16 -30.74
C VAL A 234 -22.23 -13.53 -30.87
N LEU A 235 -22.10 -12.26 -30.48
CA LEU A 235 -20.82 -11.58 -30.28
C LEU A 235 -20.55 -11.38 -28.78
N VAL A 236 -19.43 -11.87 -28.27
CA VAL A 236 -18.95 -11.60 -26.91
C VAL A 236 -17.77 -10.64 -26.97
N VAL A 237 -17.86 -9.49 -26.30
CA VAL A 237 -16.81 -8.48 -26.25
C VAL A 237 -16.10 -8.55 -24.91
N GLY A 238 -14.80 -8.86 -24.91
CA GLY A 238 -14.00 -8.98 -23.69
C GLY A 238 -13.06 -10.18 -23.71
N GLY A 239 -12.16 -10.24 -22.73
CA GLY A 239 -11.14 -11.30 -22.63
C GLY A 239 -10.76 -11.69 -21.22
N GLY A 240 -11.62 -11.37 -20.24
CA GLY A 240 -11.52 -11.89 -18.86
C GLY A 240 -12.42 -13.11 -18.67
N ASP A 241 -12.36 -13.74 -17.49
CA ASP A 241 -13.13 -14.97 -17.20
C ASP A 241 -14.63 -14.85 -17.49
N SER A 242 -15.26 -13.72 -17.18
CA SER A 242 -16.70 -13.55 -17.45
C SER A 242 -17.04 -13.58 -18.94
N ALA A 243 -16.14 -13.10 -19.81
CA ALA A 243 -16.29 -13.18 -21.26
C ALA A 243 -16.17 -14.64 -21.74
N LEU A 244 -15.17 -15.36 -21.22
CA LEU A 244 -14.94 -16.77 -21.55
C LEU A 244 -16.09 -17.64 -21.07
N GLU A 245 -16.53 -17.48 -19.81
CA GLU A 245 -17.68 -18.20 -19.23
C GLU A 245 -18.95 -17.95 -20.05
N THR A 246 -19.17 -16.71 -20.51
CA THR A 246 -20.32 -16.36 -21.36
C THR A 246 -20.24 -17.07 -22.71
N ALA A 247 -19.11 -16.99 -23.39
CA ALA A 247 -18.92 -17.63 -24.69
C ALA A 247 -19.05 -19.16 -24.61
N ILE A 248 -18.48 -19.78 -23.57
CA ILE A 248 -18.60 -21.22 -23.32
C ILE A 248 -20.07 -21.60 -23.07
N ALA A 249 -20.78 -20.84 -22.24
CA ALA A 249 -22.16 -21.14 -21.87
C ALA A 249 -23.12 -21.06 -23.07
N VAL A 250 -22.97 -20.07 -23.96
CA VAL A 250 -23.84 -19.96 -25.15
C VAL A 250 -23.43 -20.88 -26.30
N SER A 251 -22.21 -21.43 -26.30
CA SER A 251 -21.69 -22.25 -27.41
C SER A 251 -22.44 -23.56 -27.65
N SER A 252 -23.24 -24.03 -26.70
CA SER A 252 -24.04 -25.26 -26.83
C SER A 252 -25.37 -25.04 -27.56
N CYS A 253 -25.93 -23.84 -27.53
CA CYS A 253 -27.26 -23.50 -28.06
C CYS A 253 -27.23 -22.46 -29.19
N ALA A 254 -26.23 -21.58 -29.22
CA ALA A 254 -26.10 -20.55 -30.24
C ALA A 254 -25.74 -21.12 -31.62
N LYS A 255 -26.17 -20.43 -32.68
CA LYS A 255 -25.82 -20.77 -34.06
C LYS A 255 -24.36 -20.47 -34.35
N SER A 256 -23.85 -19.34 -33.86
CA SER A 256 -22.43 -19.01 -33.92
C SER A 256 -22.02 -18.14 -32.73
N VAL A 257 -20.77 -18.28 -32.27
CA VAL A 257 -20.22 -17.47 -31.17
C VAL A 257 -18.89 -16.88 -31.64
N THR A 258 -18.76 -15.56 -31.57
CA THR A 258 -17.51 -14.84 -31.85
C THR A 258 -17.07 -14.08 -30.61
N ILE A 259 -15.80 -14.20 -30.22
CA ILE A 259 -15.19 -13.37 -29.16
C ILE A 259 -14.38 -12.25 -29.82
N SER A 260 -14.65 -10.99 -29.48
CA SER A 260 -13.84 -9.84 -29.85
C SER A 260 -13.03 -9.35 -28.65
N TYR A 261 -11.71 -9.30 -28.78
CA TYR A 261 -10.84 -8.86 -27.70
C TYR A 261 -9.68 -8.00 -28.18
N ARG A 262 -9.49 -6.85 -27.50
CA ARG A 262 -8.54 -5.80 -27.90
C ARG A 262 -7.05 -6.17 -27.81
N LYS A 263 -6.69 -7.22 -27.06
CA LYS A 263 -5.29 -7.65 -26.88
C LYS A 263 -5.01 -8.89 -27.74
N PRO A 264 -3.73 -9.18 -28.06
CA PRO A 264 -3.35 -10.36 -28.83
C PRO A 264 -3.55 -11.68 -28.06
N THR A 265 -3.56 -11.65 -26.73
CA THR A 265 -3.70 -12.83 -25.87
C THR A 265 -4.58 -12.54 -24.66
N PHE A 266 -5.38 -13.53 -24.23
CA PHE A 266 -6.23 -13.43 -23.04
C PHE A 266 -5.40 -13.13 -21.78
N ALA A 267 -5.90 -12.24 -20.93
CA ALA A 267 -5.18 -11.82 -19.74
C ALA A 267 -5.46 -12.81 -18.58
N ARG A 268 -4.59 -13.83 -18.44
CA ARG A 268 -4.60 -14.84 -17.37
C ARG A 268 -6.00 -15.38 -17.00
N PRO A 269 -6.73 -16.00 -17.96
CA PRO A 269 -7.99 -16.68 -17.66
C PRO A 269 -7.75 -17.86 -16.69
N LYS A 270 -8.78 -18.26 -15.94
CA LYS A 270 -8.71 -19.52 -15.18
C LYS A 270 -8.38 -20.67 -16.12
N GLU A 271 -7.43 -21.51 -15.74
CA GLU A 271 -6.92 -22.63 -16.55
C GLU A 271 -8.06 -23.49 -17.12
N LYS A 272 -9.02 -23.88 -16.26
CA LYS A 272 -10.22 -24.64 -16.67
C LYS A 272 -11.08 -23.94 -17.73
N ASN A 273 -11.18 -22.61 -17.69
CA ASN A 273 -11.93 -21.84 -18.69
C ASN A 273 -11.14 -21.74 -20.00
N ALA A 274 -9.82 -21.59 -19.92
CA ALA A 274 -8.94 -21.57 -21.08
C ALA A 274 -8.97 -22.90 -21.83
N GLU A 275 -8.79 -24.03 -21.14
CA GLU A 275 -8.83 -25.37 -21.72
C GLU A 275 -10.16 -25.65 -22.44
N LYS A 276 -11.29 -25.29 -21.79
CA LYS A 276 -12.62 -25.44 -22.38
C LYS A 276 -12.82 -24.57 -23.60
N LEU A 277 -12.36 -23.31 -23.54
CA LEU A 277 -12.42 -22.40 -24.67
C LEU A 277 -11.62 -22.96 -25.85
N ASP A 278 -10.37 -23.38 -25.62
CA ASP A 278 -9.48 -23.90 -26.66
C ASP A 278 -10.08 -25.13 -27.34
N ALA A 279 -10.69 -26.05 -26.58
CA ALA A 279 -11.39 -27.20 -27.12
C ALA A 279 -12.58 -26.79 -28.02
N LEU A 280 -13.36 -25.78 -27.62
CA LEU A 280 -14.50 -25.28 -28.41
C LEU A 280 -14.08 -24.50 -29.66
N VAL A 281 -12.95 -23.79 -29.59
CA VAL A 281 -12.33 -23.11 -30.73
C VAL A 281 -11.81 -24.14 -31.74
N GLN A 282 -11.15 -25.20 -31.28
CA GLN A 282 -10.70 -26.32 -32.14
C GLN A 282 -11.87 -27.06 -32.81
N GLN A 283 -13.01 -27.16 -32.13
CA GLN A 283 -14.26 -27.70 -32.69
C GLN A 283 -14.96 -26.74 -33.67
N GLY A 284 -14.45 -25.51 -33.85
CA GLY A 284 -15.06 -24.49 -34.70
C GLY A 284 -16.35 -23.88 -34.14
N LYS A 285 -16.70 -24.14 -32.87
CA LYS A 285 -17.90 -23.61 -32.22
C LYS A 285 -17.75 -22.16 -31.77
N ILE A 286 -16.51 -21.74 -31.47
CA ILE A 286 -16.19 -20.37 -31.08
C ILE A 286 -15.13 -19.81 -32.02
N LYS A 287 -15.39 -18.63 -32.59
CA LYS A 287 -14.44 -17.87 -33.40
C LYS A 287 -13.77 -16.80 -32.55
N LEU A 288 -12.44 -16.69 -32.64
CA LEU A 288 -11.68 -15.65 -31.95
C LEU A 288 -11.31 -14.51 -32.90
N MET A 289 -11.65 -13.29 -32.53
CA MET A 289 -11.18 -12.04 -33.13
C MET A 289 -10.31 -11.33 -32.10
N MET A 290 -9.01 -11.56 -32.18
CA MET A 290 -8.02 -10.93 -31.31
C MET A 290 -7.55 -9.63 -31.93
N GLU A 291 -6.97 -8.75 -31.11
CA GLU A 291 -6.56 -7.41 -31.52
C GLU A 291 -7.70 -6.63 -32.20
N SER A 292 -8.94 -6.81 -31.72
CA SER A 292 -10.12 -6.14 -32.26
C SER A 292 -10.82 -5.23 -31.25
N ASN A 293 -11.26 -4.06 -31.72
CA ASN A 293 -12.06 -3.12 -30.96
C ASN A 293 -13.38 -2.86 -31.70
N ILE A 294 -14.50 -2.87 -30.98
CA ILE A 294 -15.79 -2.51 -31.57
C ILE A 294 -15.74 -1.02 -31.93
N LYS A 295 -16.40 -0.59 -33.01
CA LYS A 295 -16.57 0.83 -33.39
C LYS A 295 -18.02 1.30 -33.33
N GLU A 296 -18.95 0.45 -33.74
CA GLU A 296 -20.39 0.75 -33.76
C GLU A 296 -21.20 -0.55 -33.71
N VAL A 297 -22.33 -0.53 -33.01
CA VAL A 297 -23.32 -1.62 -33.01
C VAL A 297 -24.53 -1.18 -33.83
N LYS A 298 -24.92 -1.98 -34.82
CA LYS A 298 -26.16 -1.79 -35.60
C LYS A 298 -27.21 -2.83 -35.19
N ASN A 299 -28.43 -2.67 -35.70
CA ASN A 299 -29.56 -3.56 -35.40
C ASN A 299 -29.27 -5.04 -35.73
N ASP A 300 -28.55 -5.31 -36.81
CA ASP A 300 -28.28 -6.66 -37.35
C ASP A 300 -26.79 -6.99 -37.50
N SER A 301 -25.91 -6.01 -37.29
CA SER A 301 -24.46 -6.17 -37.45
C SER A 301 -23.66 -5.36 -36.42
N VAL A 302 -22.36 -5.60 -36.37
CA VAL A 302 -21.40 -4.84 -35.55
C VAL A 302 -20.19 -4.51 -36.42
N ILE A 303 -19.78 -3.24 -36.40
CA ILE A 303 -18.54 -2.78 -37.02
C ILE A 303 -17.42 -2.88 -36.00
N LEU A 304 -16.34 -3.57 -36.36
CA LEU A 304 -15.14 -3.70 -35.55
C LEU A 304 -13.89 -3.27 -36.34
N SER A 305 -12.92 -2.72 -35.62
CA SER A 305 -11.57 -2.47 -36.10
C SER A 305 -10.70 -3.66 -35.72
N ALA A 306 -10.29 -4.46 -36.69
CA ALA A 306 -9.32 -5.54 -36.51
C ALA A 306 -7.96 -5.14 -37.10
N LYS A 307 -6.95 -5.99 -36.89
CA LYS A 307 -5.61 -5.84 -37.46
C LYS A 307 -5.61 -5.68 -38.98
N ASP A 308 -6.51 -6.37 -39.68
CA ASP A 308 -6.61 -6.35 -41.14
C ASP A 308 -7.55 -5.24 -41.67
N GLY A 309 -7.93 -4.29 -40.81
CA GLY A 309 -8.84 -3.20 -41.15
C GLY A 309 -10.23 -3.32 -40.50
N VAL A 310 -11.14 -2.46 -40.95
CA VAL A 310 -12.53 -2.41 -40.45
C VAL A 310 -13.33 -3.54 -41.07
N LYS A 311 -14.02 -4.33 -40.24
CA LYS A 311 -14.89 -5.44 -40.66
C LYS A 311 -16.29 -5.25 -40.06
N GLU A 312 -17.32 -5.63 -40.80
CA GLU A 312 -18.69 -5.68 -40.32
C GLU A 312 -19.10 -7.14 -40.18
N ILE A 313 -19.60 -7.52 -39.00
CA ILE A 313 -20.00 -8.90 -38.70
C ILE A 313 -21.49 -8.95 -38.37
N PRO A 314 -22.27 -9.88 -38.98
CA PRO A 314 -23.65 -10.08 -38.60
C PRO A 314 -23.71 -10.64 -37.18
N ASN A 315 -24.67 -10.17 -36.39
CA ASN A 315 -24.95 -10.70 -35.06
C ASN A 315 -26.39 -10.36 -34.67
N SER A 316 -27.00 -11.26 -33.91
CA SER A 316 -28.33 -11.06 -33.32
C SER A 316 -28.23 -10.53 -31.90
N ILE A 317 -27.15 -10.85 -31.18
CA ILE A 317 -26.97 -10.47 -29.77
C ILE A 317 -25.50 -10.16 -29.46
N VAL A 318 -25.27 -9.16 -28.60
CA VAL A 318 -23.93 -8.72 -28.17
C VAL A 318 -23.83 -8.78 -26.65
N TYR A 319 -22.85 -9.52 -26.13
CA TYR A 319 -22.52 -9.54 -24.71
C TYR A 319 -21.26 -8.72 -24.40
N THR A 320 -21.40 -7.59 -23.71
CA THR A 320 -20.31 -6.68 -23.36
C THR A 320 -19.69 -7.05 -22.00
N MET A 321 -18.82 -8.05 -22.02
CA MET A 321 -18.17 -8.62 -20.83
C MET A 321 -16.81 -7.96 -20.55
N ILE A 322 -16.80 -6.62 -20.47
CA ILE A 322 -15.58 -5.78 -20.37
C ILE A 322 -15.20 -5.35 -18.95
N GLY A 323 -15.92 -5.88 -17.96
CA GLY A 323 -15.71 -5.62 -16.53
C GLY A 323 -16.70 -4.62 -15.96
N LYS A 324 -16.55 -4.33 -14.67
CA LYS A 324 -17.38 -3.38 -13.93
C LYS A 324 -16.52 -2.27 -13.35
N GLU A 325 -17.11 -1.11 -13.12
CA GLU A 325 -16.46 -0.01 -12.42
C GLU A 325 -16.97 0.13 -11.00
N LEU A 326 -16.03 0.38 -10.09
CA LEU A 326 -16.36 0.78 -8.72
C LEU A 326 -17.03 2.16 -8.77
N PRO A 327 -18.01 2.42 -7.89
CA PRO A 327 -18.71 3.71 -7.83
C PRO A 327 -17.80 4.79 -7.17
N THR A 328 -16.68 5.12 -7.80
CA THR A 328 -15.69 6.09 -7.30
C THR A 328 -16.29 7.47 -7.07
N ALA A 329 -17.26 7.87 -7.90
CA ALA A 329 -18.00 9.12 -7.74
C ALA A 329 -18.78 9.17 -6.42
N PHE A 330 -19.42 8.07 -6.01
CA PHE A 330 -20.14 7.97 -4.73
C PHE A 330 -19.19 8.11 -3.54
N PHE A 331 -18.05 7.41 -3.55
CA PHE A 331 -17.04 7.52 -2.49
C PHE A 331 -16.51 8.95 -2.38
N LYS A 332 -16.21 9.59 -3.52
CA LYS A 332 -15.73 10.97 -3.57
C LYS A 332 -16.77 11.97 -3.05
N ARG A 333 -18.05 11.85 -3.45
CA ARG A 333 -19.14 12.69 -2.92
C ARG A 333 -19.34 12.50 -1.42
N SER A 334 -19.08 11.30 -0.91
CA SER A 334 -19.15 10.96 0.52
C SER A 334 -17.84 11.23 1.29
N ASN A 335 -16.86 11.89 0.67
CA ASN A 335 -15.54 12.21 1.25
C ASN A 335 -14.76 10.98 1.78
N ILE A 336 -14.99 9.82 1.18
CA ILE A 336 -14.27 8.57 1.46
C ILE A 336 -13.04 8.51 0.55
N LYS A 337 -11.85 8.40 1.15
CA LYS A 337 -10.57 8.36 0.43
C LYS A 337 -10.35 7.01 -0.23
N MET A 338 -9.71 7.03 -1.39
CA MET A 338 -9.29 5.83 -2.11
C MET A 338 -7.81 5.52 -1.85
N GLU A 339 -7.45 4.24 -1.89
CA GLU A 339 -6.07 3.78 -1.80
C GLU A 339 -5.19 4.43 -2.86
N GLY A 340 -3.99 4.82 -2.43
CA GLY A 340 -3.02 5.51 -3.29
C GLY A 340 -3.30 7.00 -3.52
N GLU A 341 -4.37 7.57 -2.94
CA GLU A 341 -4.54 9.02 -2.91
C GLU A 341 -3.59 9.66 -1.89
N LEU A 342 -2.58 10.38 -2.39
CA LEU A 342 -1.69 11.14 -1.53
C LEU A 342 -2.46 12.31 -0.90
N SER A 343 -2.76 12.19 0.39
CA SER A 343 -3.35 13.29 1.15
C SER A 343 -2.44 14.54 1.11
N LEU A 344 -3.04 15.71 1.27
CA LEU A 344 -2.26 16.97 1.32
C LEU A 344 -1.18 16.90 2.41
N THR A 345 -1.48 16.30 3.57
CA THR A 345 -0.51 16.10 4.65
C THR A 345 0.70 15.27 4.19
N VAL A 346 0.46 14.18 3.46
CA VAL A 346 1.55 13.32 2.94
C VAL A 346 2.38 14.05 1.89
N LYS A 347 1.75 14.82 1.00
CA LYS A 347 2.47 15.67 0.03
C LYS A 347 3.37 16.68 0.75
N LEU A 348 2.85 17.34 1.79
CA LEU A 348 3.63 18.28 2.61
C LEU A 348 4.76 17.58 3.38
N GLN A 349 4.54 16.38 3.91
CA GLN A 349 5.61 15.58 4.53
C GLN A 349 6.71 15.21 3.53
N PHE A 350 6.36 14.91 2.28
CA PHE A 350 7.33 14.65 1.22
C PHE A 350 8.15 15.91 0.87
N VAL A 351 7.50 17.08 0.80
CA VAL A 351 8.20 18.36 0.65
C VAL A 351 9.14 18.61 1.83
N LEU A 352 8.69 18.36 3.07
CA LEU A 352 9.54 18.48 4.27
C LEU A 352 10.77 17.57 4.17
N LEU A 353 10.62 16.33 3.70
CA LEU A 353 11.73 15.39 3.50
C LEU A 353 12.76 15.94 2.49
N ILE A 354 12.30 16.48 1.36
CA ILE A 354 13.17 17.11 0.35
C ILE A 354 13.92 18.30 0.95
N LEU A 355 13.24 19.13 1.73
CA LEU A 355 13.86 20.28 2.39
C LEU A 355 14.92 19.85 3.41
N VAL A 356 14.65 18.82 4.23
CA VAL A 356 15.65 18.26 5.16
C VAL A 356 16.86 17.71 4.40
N ALA A 357 16.65 16.98 3.30
CA ALA A 357 17.75 16.51 2.45
C ALA A 357 18.53 17.67 1.84
N GLY A 358 17.85 18.76 1.46
CA GLY A 358 18.47 20.00 0.99
C GLY A 358 19.38 20.63 2.03
N VAL A 359 18.94 20.71 3.30
CA VAL A 359 19.77 21.20 4.41
C VAL A 359 21.02 20.34 4.58
N ILE A 360 20.87 19.01 4.55
CA ILE A 360 22.00 18.09 4.75
C ILE A 360 23.01 18.19 3.59
N TYR A 361 22.53 18.12 2.35
CA TYR A 361 23.40 18.07 1.17
C TYR A 361 24.05 19.43 0.89
N PHE A 362 23.23 20.48 0.72
CA PHE A 362 23.72 21.80 0.35
C PHE A 362 24.39 22.51 1.53
N GLY A 363 23.92 22.28 2.75
CA GLY A 363 24.58 22.78 3.96
C GLY A 363 25.97 22.16 4.13
N LYS A 364 26.12 20.85 3.88
CA LYS A 364 27.45 20.18 3.96
C LYS A 364 28.45 20.80 2.99
N SER A 365 27.99 21.17 1.79
CA SER A 365 28.81 21.79 0.75
C SER A 365 29.15 23.26 1.02
N SER A 366 28.50 23.89 2.00
CA SER A 366 28.68 25.31 2.33
C SER A 366 29.08 25.53 3.80
N ALA A 367 29.53 24.47 4.47
CA ALA A 367 29.84 24.47 5.90
C ALA A 367 30.91 25.50 6.29
N GLU A 368 31.92 25.73 5.43
CA GLU A 368 32.97 26.72 5.68
C GLU A 368 32.41 28.15 5.69
N LEU A 369 31.50 28.46 4.77
CA LEU A 369 30.81 29.74 4.71
C LEU A 369 29.89 29.93 5.93
N PHE A 370 29.15 28.91 6.33
CA PHE A 370 28.37 29.00 7.57
C PHE A 370 29.26 29.21 8.81
N SER A 371 30.42 28.54 8.88
CA SER A 371 31.37 28.73 9.98
C SER A 371 31.96 30.14 10.02
N SER A 372 32.19 30.80 8.87
CA SER A 372 32.67 32.18 8.85
C SER A 372 31.63 33.19 9.33
N PHE A 373 30.34 32.97 9.03
CA PHE A 373 29.25 33.85 9.45
C PHE A 373 28.85 33.66 10.92
N PHE A 374 28.78 32.42 11.39
CA PHE A 374 28.30 32.10 12.75
C PHE A 374 29.44 31.90 13.76
N GLY A 375 30.70 31.85 13.32
CA GLY A 375 31.86 31.55 14.15
C GLY A 375 32.01 30.06 14.45
N LYS A 376 33.20 29.65 14.92
CA LYS A 376 33.42 28.30 15.46
C LYS A 376 32.90 28.24 16.90
N MET A 377 32.17 27.19 17.24
CA MET A 377 31.67 26.95 18.58
C MET A 377 32.52 25.89 19.26
N ASN A 378 32.93 26.14 20.51
CA ASN A 378 33.89 25.30 21.22
C ASN A 378 33.22 24.12 21.96
N SER A 379 31.91 24.20 22.20
CA SER A 379 31.17 23.15 22.91
C SER A 379 29.70 23.06 22.49
N TRP A 380 29.07 21.93 22.80
CA TRP A 380 27.63 21.72 22.60
C TRP A 380 26.77 22.68 23.43
N THR A 381 27.24 23.06 24.62
CA THR A 381 26.58 24.05 25.47
C THR A 381 26.59 25.43 24.82
N ASP A 382 27.70 25.81 24.18
CA ASP A 382 27.78 27.08 23.43
C ASP A 382 26.90 27.06 22.18
N ALA A 383 26.85 25.92 21.49
CA ALA A 383 25.99 25.76 20.31
C ALA A 383 24.51 25.86 20.67
N PHE A 384 24.09 25.18 21.75
CA PHE A 384 22.72 25.25 22.24
C PHE A 384 22.37 26.66 22.72
N ALA A 385 23.22 27.29 23.52
CA ALA A 385 23.01 28.66 24.00
C ALA A 385 22.91 29.67 22.85
N ASN A 386 23.73 29.53 21.81
CA ASN A 386 23.69 30.40 20.63
C ASN A 386 22.40 30.24 19.82
N ILE A 387 21.85 29.03 19.65
CA ILE A 387 20.60 28.85 18.88
C ILE A 387 19.43 29.61 19.52
N PHE A 388 19.43 29.81 20.84
CA PHE A 388 18.42 30.61 21.54
C PHE A 388 18.78 32.09 21.68
N SER A 389 19.93 32.53 21.16
CA SER A 389 20.36 33.92 21.25
C SER A 389 19.72 34.79 20.17
N ILE A 390 19.41 36.04 20.51
CA ILE A 390 18.89 37.04 19.56
C ILE A 390 19.91 37.29 18.44
N GLU A 391 21.20 37.29 18.78
CA GLU A 391 22.29 37.50 17.83
C GLU A 391 22.34 36.42 16.74
N PHE A 392 22.11 35.16 17.09
CA PHE A 392 22.06 34.07 16.13
C PHE A 392 20.91 34.24 15.13
N TRP A 393 19.70 34.53 15.61
CA TRP A 393 18.54 34.74 14.73
C TRP A 393 18.67 36.00 13.88
N ALA A 394 19.29 37.06 14.39
CA ALA A 394 19.62 38.25 13.61
C ALA A 394 20.60 37.90 12.47
N LYS A 395 21.69 37.19 12.77
CA LYS A 395 22.65 36.70 11.75
C LYS A 395 21.99 35.77 10.73
N PHE A 396 21.11 34.88 11.18
CA PHE A 396 20.37 33.97 10.32
C PHE A 396 19.45 34.72 9.35
N LEU A 397 18.63 35.65 9.84
CA LEU A 397 17.73 36.44 9.00
C LEU A 397 18.47 37.34 8.00
N LEU A 398 19.65 37.84 8.37
CA LEU A 398 20.49 38.67 7.50
C LEU A 398 21.39 37.87 6.56
N LEU A 399 21.48 36.55 6.72
CA LEU A 399 22.36 35.68 5.95
C LEU A 399 22.15 35.80 4.41
N PRO A 400 20.92 35.85 3.88
CA PRO A 400 20.72 36.03 2.44
C PRO A 400 21.32 37.33 1.92
N LEU A 401 21.15 38.42 2.67
CA LEU A 401 21.73 39.73 2.33
C LEU A 401 23.26 39.71 2.41
N GLY A 402 23.81 39.01 3.41
CA GLY A 402 25.26 38.78 3.53
C GLY A 402 25.85 38.01 2.35
N ILE A 403 25.18 36.94 1.91
CA ILE A 403 25.58 36.14 0.74
C ILE A 403 25.50 36.99 -0.54
N ILE A 404 24.42 37.76 -0.73
CA ILE A 404 24.26 38.67 -1.88
C ILE A 404 25.33 39.77 -1.87
N LYS A 405 25.69 40.29 -0.69
CA LYS A 405 26.73 41.31 -0.57
C LYS A 405 28.10 40.78 -1.02
N ILE A 406 28.47 39.57 -0.58
CA ILE A 406 29.71 38.88 -1.03
C ILE A 406 29.67 38.61 -2.55
N PHE A 407 28.48 38.29 -3.08
CA PHE A 407 28.28 38.13 -4.53
C PHE A 407 28.51 39.44 -5.30
N SER A 408 28.09 40.58 -4.73
CA SER A 408 28.17 41.91 -5.36
C SER A 408 29.55 42.58 -5.29
N THR A 409 30.38 42.24 -4.30
CA THR A 409 31.70 42.87 -4.10
C THR A 409 32.83 42.27 -4.95
N GLY A 410 32.56 41.23 -5.75
CA GLY A 410 33.54 40.64 -6.66
C GLY A 410 34.64 39.81 -5.99
N GLU A 411 34.56 39.57 -4.67
CA GLU A 411 35.47 38.71 -3.90
C GLU A 411 35.20 37.20 -4.11
N ILE A 412 34.54 36.85 -5.23
CA ILE A 412 34.25 35.46 -5.57
C ILE A 412 35.54 34.85 -6.15
N LYS A 413 36.18 33.95 -5.40
CA LYS A 413 37.05 32.96 -6.04
C LYS A 413 36.17 32.13 -6.97
N ILE A 414 36.38 32.20 -8.28
CA ILE A 414 35.58 31.52 -9.33
C ILE A 414 35.33 30.03 -9.00
N TRP A 415 36.26 29.40 -8.30
CA TRP A 415 36.21 28.01 -7.84
C TRP A 415 35.19 27.72 -6.72
N ASN A 416 34.64 28.73 -6.04
CA ASN A 416 33.74 28.59 -4.88
C ASN A 416 32.30 29.09 -5.17
N ALA A 417 31.97 29.48 -6.39
CA ALA A 417 30.63 29.98 -6.74
C ALA A 417 29.50 28.99 -6.37
N THR A 418 29.79 27.69 -6.42
CA THR A 418 28.91 26.60 -5.99
C THR A 418 28.62 26.62 -4.50
N GLU A 419 29.57 27.02 -3.64
CA GLU A 419 29.37 27.08 -2.19
C GLU A 419 28.35 28.14 -1.78
N TYR A 420 28.35 29.30 -2.45
CA TYR A 420 27.39 30.38 -2.19
C TYR A 420 25.97 30.02 -2.62
N VAL A 421 25.81 29.41 -3.81
CA VAL A 421 24.51 28.91 -4.28
C VAL A 421 23.99 27.81 -3.34
N ASN A 422 24.87 26.90 -2.92
CA ASN A 422 24.52 25.84 -1.97
C ASN A 422 24.14 26.42 -0.60
N ALA A 423 24.82 27.46 -0.12
CA ALA A 423 24.45 28.14 1.13
C ALA A 423 23.05 28.78 1.04
N PHE A 424 22.71 29.40 -0.09
CA PHE A 424 21.39 29.98 -0.33
C PHE A 424 20.31 28.90 -0.33
N ILE A 425 20.52 27.80 -1.08
CA ILE A 425 19.57 26.67 -1.10
C ILE A 425 19.43 26.06 0.29
N ALA A 426 20.51 25.89 1.05
CA ALA A 426 20.48 25.38 2.42
C ALA A 426 19.69 26.29 3.35
N TYR A 427 19.82 27.62 3.23
CA TYR A 427 19.06 28.59 4.01
C TYR A 427 17.55 28.50 3.77
N PHE A 428 17.10 28.52 2.51
CA PHE A 428 15.67 28.39 2.19
C PHE A 428 15.13 27.02 2.57
N SER A 429 15.95 25.98 2.39
CA SER A 429 15.60 24.62 2.85
C SER A 429 15.38 24.59 4.35
N LEU A 430 16.28 25.18 5.15
CA LEU A 430 16.16 25.21 6.61
C LEU A 430 14.96 26.04 7.06
N THR A 431 14.72 27.21 6.43
CA THR A 431 13.55 28.04 6.69
C THR A 431 12.25 27.27 6.40
N GLY A 432 12.21 26.57 5.26
CA GLY A 432 11.10 25.69 4.90
C GLY A 432 10.90 24.56 5.90
N VAL A 433 11.96 23.92 6.38
CA VAL A 433 11.89 22.89 7.44
C VAL A 433 11.27 23.45 8.72
N ILE A 434 11.66 24.65 9.15
CA ILE A 434 11.13 25.27 10.37
C ILE A 434 9.64 25.58 10.22
N VAL A 435 9.24 26.27 9.15
CA VAL A 435 7.85 26.69 8.93
C VAL A 435 6.94 25.48 8.70
N LEU A 436 7.30 24.62 7.75
CA LEU A 436 6.49 23.47 7.39
C LEU A 436 6.50 22.40 8.48
N GLY A 437 7.65 22.18 9.11
CA GLY A 437 7.79 21.27 10.24
C GLY A 437 6.93 21.70 11.43
N SER A 438 6.93 22.99 11.78
CA SER A 438 6.08 23.53 12.85
C SER A 438 4.58 23.35 12.56
N TYR A 439 4.16 23.64 11.31
CA TYR A 439 2.78 23.42 10.88
C TYR A 439 2.37 21.94 10.98
N LEU A 440 3.19 21.03 10.45
CA LEU A 440 2.92 19.60 10.48
C LEU A 440 2.91 19.04 11.90
N LEU A 441 3.78 19.55 12.78
CA LEU A 441 3.82 19.18 14.19
C LEU A 441 2.56 19.64 14.93
N TYR A 442 2.14 20.90 14.74
CA TYR A 442 0.88 21.42 15.29
C TYR A 442 -0.32 20.58 14.82
N LYS A 443 -0.40 20.31 13.51
CA LYS A 443 -1.46 19.48 12.93
C LYS A 443 -1.46 18.07 13.50
N PHE A 444 -0.29 17.46 13.69
CA PHE A 444 -0.16 16.14 14.30
C PHE A 444 -0.72 16.11 15.72
N PHE A 445 -0.36 17.08 16.58
CA PHE A 445 -0.88 17.14 17.94
C PHE A 445 -2.38 17.44 17.98
N LYS A 446 -2.88 18.29 17.08
CA LYS A 446 -4.31 18.59 16.96
C LYS A 446 -5.13 17.34 16.57
N ASP A 447 -4.68 16.61 15.55
CA ASP A 447 -5.44 15.51 14.96
C ASP A 447 -5.28 14.19 15.75
N TYR A 448 -4.10 13.95 16.33
CA TYR A 448 -3.73 12.66 16.93
C TYR A 448 -3.34 12.73 18.41
N GLY A 449 -3.22 13.92 19.01
CA GLY A 449 -2.74 14.08 20.38
C GLY A 449 -3.55 13.31 21.42
N SER A 450 -4.88 13.31 21.30
CA SER A 450 -5.79 12.58 22.19
C SER A 450 -5.73 11.05 22.04
N GLN A 451 -5.11 10.55 20.96
CA GLN A 451 -5.01 9.12 20.64
C GLN A 451 -3.69 8.50 21.10
N ILE A 452 -2.74 9.32 21.60
CA ILE A 452 -1.43 8.86 22.06
C ILE A 452 -1.61 8.05 23.34
N LYS A 453 -1.42 6.73 23.26
CA LYS A 453 -1.47 5.80 24.40
C LYS A 453 -0.05 5.30 24.73
N PRO A 454 0.28 5.02 26.02
CA PRO A 454 1.57 4.47 26.41
C PRO A 454 1.66 2.98 26.04
N ASN A 455 1.80 2.71 24.74
CA ASN A 455 1.92 1.37 24.20
C ASN A 455 3.24 1.20 23.43
N TRP A 456 3.51 -0.03 22.98
CA TRP A 456 4.73 -0.32 22.22
C TRP A 456 4.86 0.51 20.94
N GLN A 457 3.75 0.80 20.25
CA GLN A 457 3.77 1.56 19.01
C GLN A 457 4.22 3.00 19.26
N THR A 458 3.72 3.64 20.31
CA THR A 458 4.13 4.97 20.77
C THR A 458 5.60 4.96 21.19
N CYS A 459 6.02 4.00 22.02
CA CYS A 459 7.43 3.84 22.43
C CYS A 459 8.37 3.70 21.22
N LYS A 460 7.99 2.87 20.23
CA LYS A 460 8.72 2.68 18.99
C LYS A 460 8.93 4.00 18.23
N TYR A 461 7.88 4.80 18.07
CA TYR A 461 8.00 6.08 17.36
C TYR A 461 8.82 7.11 18.14
N PHE A 462 8.63 7.21 19.46
CA PHE A 462 9.47 8.06 20.31
C PHE A 462 10.95 7.65 20.25
N TYR A 463 11.24 6.35 20.25
CA TYR A 463 12.60 5.84 20.06
C TYR A 463 13.20 6.31 18.73
N PHE A 464 12.50 6.14 17.61
CA PHE A 464 13.00 6.59 16.31
C PHE A 464 13.19 8.11 16.25
N ILE A 465 12.30 8.89 16.84
CA ILE A 465 12.45 10.35 16.94
C ILE A 465 13.69 10.70 17.77
N ALA A 466 13.88 10.06 18.92
CA ALA A 466 15.05 10.28 19.78
C ALA A 466 16.36 9.92 19.08
N VAL A 467 16.40 8.78 18.36
CA VAL A 467 17.54 8.36 17.55
C VAL A 467 17.82 9.36 16.42
N ALA A 468 16.78 9.82 15.71
CA ALA A 468 16.94 10.79 14.63
C ALA A 468 17.45 12.14 15.14
N LEU A 469 16.92 12.63 16.27
CA LEU A 469 17.39 13.85 16.92
C LEU A 469 18.84 13.72 17.37
N PHE A 470 19.20 12.60 18.01
CA PHE A 470 20.58 12.36 18.41
C PHE A 470 21.53 12.27 17.22
N PHE A 471 21.11 11.60 16.14
CA PHE A 471 21.88 11.52 14.90
C PHE A 471 22.09 12.91 14.29
N ALA A 472 21.05 13.74 14.24
CA ALA A 472 21.14 15.11 13.77
C ALA A 472 22.12 15.92 14.64
N ILE A 473 22.02 15.82 15.96
CA ILE A 473 22.96 16.43 16.91
C ILE A 473 24.39 15.99 16.55
N VAL A 474 24.71 14.70 16.61
CA VAL A 474 26.06 14.21 16.31
C VAL A 474 26.56 14.65 14.92
N PHE A 475 25.69 14.62 13.90
CA PHE A 475 26.03 15.05 12.54
C PHE A 475 26.35 16.54 12.46
N PHE A 476 25.44 17.40 12.89
CA PHE A 476 25.60 18.85 12.79
C PHE A 476 26.74 19.34 13.70
N GLY A 477 26.85 18.81 14.92
CA GLY A 477 27.93 19.11 15.85
C GLY A 477 29.31 18.82 15.29
N GLY A 478 29.54 17.58 14.86
CA GLY A 478 30.84 17.21 14.32
C GLY A 478 31.13 17.86 12.97
N ARG A 479 30.12 18.05 12.10
CA ARG A 479 30.36 18.55 10.73
C ARG A 479 30.52 20.07 10.65
N TYR A 480 29.71 20.84 11.37
CA TYR A 480 29.73 22.30 11.27
C TYR A 480 30.53 22.95 12.40
N PHE A 481 30.57 22.30 13.57
CA PHE A 481 31.20 22.88 14.76
C PHE A 481 32.46 22.12 15.19
N GLY A 482 32.74 20.94 14.63
CA GLY A 482 33.90 20.12 15.01
C GLY A 482 33.78 19.54 16.42
N VAL A 483 32.59 19.50 17.01
CA VAL A 483 32.37 19.08 18.40
C VAL A 483 32.06 17.59 18.45
N GLU A 484 32.81 16.87 19.29
CA GLU A 484 32.57 15.46 19.60
C GLU A 484 31.65 15.29 20.81
N VAL A 485 30.81 14.24 20.78
CA VAL A 485 29.97 13.87 21.93
C VAL A 485 30.74 12.84 22.76
N LEU A 486 31.03 13.19 24.03
CA LEU A 486 31.82 12.37 24.97
C LEU A 486 33.23 11.99 24.44
N GLY A 487 33.86 12.86 23.65
CA GLY A 487 35.19 12.61 23.07
C GLY A 487 35.22 11.41 22.11
N LYS A 488 34.09 11.12 21.48
CA LYS A 488 33.94 10.05 20.49
C LYS A 488 33.58 10.63 19.13
N PRO A 489 34.15 10.07 18.05
CA PRO A 489 33.85 10.48 16.69
C PRO A 489 32.40 10.13 16.33
N GLN A 490 31.88 10.78 15.29
CA GLN A 490 30.51 10.56 14.81
C GLN A 490 30.23 9.09 14.46
N THR A 491 31.22 8.40 13.89
CA THR A 491 31.12 7.00 13.46
C THR A 491 30.77 6.06 14.62
N PHE A 492 31.38 6.26 15.79
CA PHE A 492 31.12 5.47 17.00
C PHE A 492 29.64 5.52 17.39
N TRP A 493 29.05 6.72 17.35
CA TRP A 493 27.66 6.93 17.71
C TRP A 493 26.69 6.35 16.68
N TYR A 494 27.01 6.45 15.39
CA TYR A 494 26.18 5.90 14.32
C TYR A 494 26.11 4.38 14.38
N THR A 495 27.27 3.71 14.52
CA THR A 495 27.33 2.25 14.62
C THR A 495 26.78 1.73 15.95
N GLY A 496 27.00 2.47 17.03
CA GLY A 496 26.44 2.16 18.35
C GLY A 496 24.92 2.23 18.37
N LEU A 497 24.31 3.32 17.86
CA LEU A 497 22.86 3.46 17.80
C LEU A 497 22.20 2.45 16.85
N TYR A 498 22.84 2.17 15.72
CA TYR A 498 22.38 1.13 14.79
C TYR A 498 22.34 -0.24 15.49
N SER A 499 23.43 -0.62 16.16
CA SER A 499 23.54 -1.88 16.90
C SER A 499 22.55 -1.95 18.06
N LEU A 500 22.35 -0.84 18.79
CA LEU A 500 21.37 -0.73 19.87
C LEU A 500 19.94 -0.88 19.35
N THR A 501 19.62 -0.31 18.18
CA THR A 501 18.30 -0.43 17.54
C THR A 501 18.00 -1.90 17.24
N ILE A 502 18.95 -2.60 16.62
CA ILE A 502 18.80 -4.03 16.29
C ILE A 502 18.60 -4.86 17.55
N LEU A 503 19.37 -4.58 18.60
CA LEU A 503 19.24 -5.27 19.88
C LEU A 503 17.84 -5.07 20.49
N ILE A 504 17.40 -3.82 20.65
CA ILE A 504 16.11 -3.49 21.29
C ILE A 504 14.94 -4.14 20.52
N PHE A 505 14.91 -3.99 19.20
CA PHE A 505 13.83 -4.54 18.38
C PHE A 505 13.91 -6.05 18.24
N GLY A 506 15.11 -6.62 18.20
CA GLY A 506 15.33 -8.06 18.23
C GLY A 506 14.85 -8.70 19.53
N LEU A 507 15.20 -8.12 20.68
CA LEU A 507 14.69 -8.56 21.98
C LEU A 507 13.15 -8.48 22.04
N ARG A 508 12.56 -7.40 21.52
CA ARG A 508 11.10 -7.28 21.41
C ARG A 508 10.49 -8.37 20.53
N ARG A 509 11.08 -8.63 19.36
CA ARG A 509 10.62 -9.67 18.43
C ARG A 509 10.57 -11.03 19.11
N MET A 510 11.62 -11.39 19.85
CA MET A 510 11.69 -12.64 20.61
C MET A 510 10.66 -12.68 21.75
N LYS A 511 10.38 -11.55 22.41
CA LYS A 511 9.34 -11.46 23.45
C LYS A 511 7.93 -11.64 22.88
N MET A 512 7.66 -11.11 21.69
CA MET A 512 6.33 -11.18 21.06
C MET A 512 6.03 -12.51 20.38
N LYS A 513 7.06 -13.20 19.87
CA LYS A 513 6.91 -14.50 19.21
C LYS A 513 8.00 -15.46 19.72
N PRO A 514 7.81 -16.11 20.89
CA PRO A 514 8.87 -16.83 21.60
C PRO A 514 9.13 -18.25 21.06
N THR A 515 9.25 -18.43 19.74
CA THR A 515 9.60 -19.73 19.16
C THR A 515 11.11 -19.95 19.12
N ARG A 516 11.57 -21.21 19.16
CA ARG A 516 13.01 -21.56 19.07
C ARG A 516 13.64 -21.01 17.79
N TYR A 517 12.94 -21.13 16.66
CA TYR A 517 13.37 -20.60 15.38
C TYR A 517 13.60 -19.08 15.42
N ILE A 518 12.61 -18.31 15.90
CA ILE A 518 12.72 -16.85 15.97
C ILE A 518 13.84 -16.41 16.91
N LYS A 519 14.05 -17.11 18.03
CA LYS A 519 15.14 -16.81 18.95
C LYS A 519 16.50 -17.00 18.30
N ILE A 520 16.74 -18.15 17.67
CA ILE A 520 18.02 -18.44 16.99
C ILE A 520 18.24 -17.44 15.86
N GLN A 521 17.26 -17.27 14.97
CA GLN A 521 17.37 -16.33 13.85
C GLN A 521 17.68 -14.90 14.32
N THR A 522 16.99 -14.43 15.35
CA THR A 522 17.15 -13.06 15.84
C THR A 522 18.50 -12.85 16.53
N TRP A 523 18.96 -13.82 17.33
CA TRP A 523 20.30 -13.75 17.92
C TRP A 523 21.40 -13.81 16.88
N THR A 524 21.28 -14.67 15.88
CA THR A 524 22.21 -14.73 14.75
C THR A 524 22.30 -13.37 14.05
N LEU A 525 21.15 -12.74 13.76
CA LEU A 525 21.10 -11.41 13.15
C LEU A 525 21.78 -10.34 14.03
N ILE A 526 21.44 -10.30 15.32
CA ILE A 526 22.03 -9.34 16.27
C ILE A 526 23.55 -9.51 16.31
N LEU A 527 24.05 -10.74 16.45
CA LEU A 527 25.48 -11.01 16.58
C LEU A 527 26.24 -10.71 15.28
N ILE A 528 25.72 -11.16 14.14
CA ILE A 528 26.34 -10.92 12.84
C ILE A 528 26.43 -9.42 12.54
N GLN A 529 25.48 -8.60 12.98
CA GLN A 529 25.50 -7.16 12.74
C GLN A 529 26.26 -6.37 13.82
N ALA A 530 25.94 -6.57 15.10
CA ALA A 530 26.52 -5.77 16.18
C ALA A 530 28.01 -6.06 16.42
N LEU A 531 28.47 -7.30 16.19
CA LEU A 531 29.88 -7.63 16.38
C LEU A 531 30.77 -6.91 15.36
N PRO A 532 30.61 -7.09 14.04
CA PRO A 532 31.52 -6.49 13.06
C PRO A 532 31.30 -4.98 12.90
N LEU A 533 30.09 -4.47 13.14
CA LEU A 533 29.75 -3.06 12.97
C LEU A 533 30.05 -2.18 14.18
N PHE A 534 30.16 -2.74 15.39
CA PHE A 534 30.38 -1.91 16.58
C PHE A 534 31.38 -2.53 17.56
N ILE A 535 31.12 -3.73 18.05
CA ILE A 535 31.93 -4.33 19.14
C ILE A 535 33.38 -4.56 18.69
N PHE A 536 33.58 -5.12 17.50
CA PHE A 536 34.90 -5.41 16.94
C PHE A 536 35.74 -4.15 16.70
N PRO A 537 35.27 -3.16 15.92
CA PRO A 537 36.09 -2.01 15.56
C PRO A 537 36.27 -1.01 16.69
N GLU A 538 35.28 -0.85 17.58
CA GLU A 538 35.33 0.19 18.61
C GLU A 538 35.90 -0.30 19.95
N PHE A 539 35.84 -1.61 20.23
CA PHE A 539 36.29 -2.17 21.52
C PHE A 539 37.30 -3.31 21.36
N LEU A 540 36.93 -4.40 20.69
CA LEU A 540 37.71 -5.64 20.72
C LEU A 540 39.07 -5.51 20.00
N PHE A 541 39.08 -5.11 18.72
CA PHE A 541 40.33 -5.02 17.96
C PHE A 541 41.26 -3.91 18.46
N PRO A 542 40.78 -2.71 18.85
CA PRO A 542 41.63 -1.73 19.52
C PRO A 542 42.28 -2.27 20.80
N TYR A 543 41.54 -3.04 21.61
CA TYR A 543 42.06 -3.65 22.82
C TYR A 543 43.13 -4.73 22.51
N LEU A 544 42.82 -5.64 21.60
CA LEU A 544 43.75 -6.69 21.17
C LEU A 544 45.02 -6.11 20.52
N GLY A 545 44.88 -5.03 19.75
CA GLY A 545 46.00 -4.31 19.15
C GLY A 545 46.92 -3.70 20.21
N LYS A 546 46.34 -3.04 21.23
CA LYS A 546 47.11 -2.47 22.36
C LYS A 546 47.87 -3.53 23.16
N MET A 547 47.31 -4.72 23.29
CA MET A 547 47.96 -5.85 23.96
C MET A 547 48.98 -6.60 23.09
N GLY A 548 49.13 -6.23 21.81
CA GLY A 548 49.97 -6.96 20.87
C GLY A 548 49.42 -8.35 20.46
N ALA A 549 48.17 -8.67 20.83
CA ALA A 549 47.54 -9.95 20.53
C ALA A 549 47.16 -10.11 19.04
N LEU A 550 47.16 -9.01 18.27
CA LEU A 550 46.98 -9.03 16.82
C LEU A 550 48.27 -9.30 16.03
N GLY A 551 49.37 -9.64 16.73
CA GLY A 551 50.66 -9.95 16.13
C GLY A 551 51.58 -8.74 16.03
N THR A 552 52.71 -8.93 15.35
CA THR A 552 53.71 -7.87 15.14
C THR A 552 53.18 -6.79 14.18
N PRO A 553 53.70 -5.55 14.26
CA PRO A 553 53.33 -4.47 13.35
C PRO A 553 53.46 -4.83 11.85
N ASP A 554 54.45 -5.65 11.51
CA ASP A 554 54.69 -6.15 10.14
C ASP A 554 53.91 -7.45 9.83
N GLY A 555 53.14 -7.96 10.79
CA GLY A 555 52.36 -9.18 10.64
C GLY A 555 51.19 -9.03 9.68
N PHE A 556 50.73 -10.14 9.10
CA PHE A 556 49.63 -10.16 8.12
C PHE A 556 48.36 -9.46 8.62
N ILE A 557 48.01 -9.61 9.89
CA ILE A 557 46.78 -9.01 10.45
C ILE A 557 46.87 -7.48 10.44
N LEU A 558 47.98 -6.89 10.89
CA LEU A 558 48.14 -5.44 10.98
C LEU A 558 48.55 -4.79 9.64
N THR A 559 49.07 -5.56 8.68
CA THR A 559 49.43 -5.03 7.34
C THR A 559 48.35 -5.25 6.29
N GLN A 560 47.66 -6.39 6.30
CA GLN A 560 46.67 -6.76 5.28
C GLN A 560 45.22 -6.58 5.74
N ILE A 561 44.89 -6.91 6.99
CA ILE A 561 43.50 -6.85 7.47
C ILE A 561 43.21 -5.46 8.07
N PHE A 562 44.09 -4.95 8.93
CA PHE A 562 43.93 -3.67 9.63
C PHE A 562 45.14 -2.73 9.46
N PRO A 563 45.51 -2.35 8.22
CA PRO A 563 46.62 -1.42 7.97
C PRO A 563 46.47 -0.15 8.78
N ASN A 564 47.54 0.32 9.41
CA ASN A 564 47.58 1.56 10.21
C ASN A 564 46.52 1.62 11.32
N GLY A 565 46.16 0.47 11.92
CA GLY A 565 45.15 0.42 12.98
C GLY A 565 43.72 0.69 12.49
N SER A 566 43.44 0.45 11.21
CA SER A 566 42.12 0.65 10.60
C SER A 566 41.10 -0.44 10.98
N TYR A 567 40.85 -0.61 12.27
CA TYR A 567 39.94 -1.66 12.79
C TYR A 567 38.51 -1.55 12.27
N TRP A 568 38.06 -0.35 11.89
CA TRP A 568 36.79 -0.10 11.20
C TRP A 568 36.60 -0.94 9.93
N ARG A 569 37.68 -1.44 9.31
CA ARG A 569 37.59 -2.33 8.15
C ARG A 569 36.82 -3.63 8.43
N SER A 570 36.61 -3.99 9.70
CA SER A 570 35.76 -5.12 10.10
C SER A 570 34.32 -5.01 9.60
N TYR A 571 33.84 -3.82 9.24
CA TYR A 571 32.54 -3.64 8.57
C TYR A 571 32.45 -4.47 7.27
N GLY A 572 33.57 -4.69 6.59
CA GLY A 572 33.65 -5.48 5.36
C GLY A 572 33.36 -6.96 5.55
N PHE A 573 33.42 -7.49 6.77
CA PHE A 573 33.04 -8.89 7.02
C PHE A 573 31.56 -9.16 6.78
N ILE A 574 30.72 -8.11 6.82
CA ILE A 574 29.28 -8.21 6.56
C ILE A 574 28.85 -7.42 5.32
N LEU A 575 29.45 -6.26 5.07
CA LEU A 575 29.10 -5.41 3.93
C LEU A 575 29.83 -5.87 2.67
N ALA A 576 29.10 -6.48 1.74
CA ALA A 576 29.63 -6.86 0.43
C ALA A 576 29.71 -5.66 -0.53
N TRP A 577 30.37 -5.85 -1.66
CA TRP A 577 30.42 -4.85 -2.74
C TRP A 577 29.02 -4.65 -3.36
N PRO A 578 28.58 -3.40 -3.67
CA PRO A 578 29.30 -2.13 -3.63
C PRO A 578 29.16 -1.33 -2.33
N LEU A 579 28.47 -1.85 -1.32
CA LEU A 579 28.21 -1.13 -0.05
C LEU A 579 29.49 -0.83 0.75
N PHE A 580 30.59 -1.51 0.44
CA PHE A 580 31.90 -1.32 1.08
C PHE A 580 32.98 -0.81 0.11
N LEU A 581 32.59 0.05 -0.84
CA LEU A 581 33.45 0.61 -1.89
C LEU A 581 34.70 1.33 -1.36
N SER A 582 34.64 1.90 -0.15
CA SER A 582 35.74 2.64 0.49
C SER A 582 37.02 1.82 0.68
N ASN A 583 36.93 0.49 0.75
CA ASN A 583 38.12 -0.38 0.85
C ASN A 583 38.81 -0.61 -0.51
N ILE A 584 38.14 -0.29 -1.63
CA ILE A 584 38.62 -0.49 -3.00
C ILE A 584 39.00 0.84 -3.66
N TYR A 585 38.41 1.96 -3.23
CA TYR A 585 38.62 3.29 -3.83
C TYR A 585 39.59 4.22 -3.07
N ASN A 586 40.05 3.84 -1.87
CA ASN A 586 41.07 4.61 -1.13
C ASN A 586 42.50 4.13 -1.47
N SER A 587 43.50 5.00 -1.30
CA SER A 587 44.93 4.73 -1.55
C SER A 587 45.59 3.65 -0.66
N SER A 588 44.80 2.91 0.13
CA SER A 588 45.24 1.88 1.07
C SER A 588 44.50 0.55 0.86
N VAL A 589 44.28 0.15 -0.39
CA VAL A 589 43.72 -1.16 -0.72
C VAL A 589 44.75 -2.26 -0.38
N THR A 590 44.33 -3.30 0.33
CA THR A 590 45.17 -4.45 0.64
C THR A 590 44.76 -5.66 -0.20
N GLY A 591 45.70 -6.60 -0.41
CA GLY A 591 45.43 -7.83 -1.16
C GLY A 591 44.33 -8.67 -0.51
N PHE A 592 44.31 -8.72 0.83
CA PHE A 592 43.24 -9.38 1.58
C PHE A 592 41.86 -8.83 1.23
N TRP A 593 41.66 -7.52 1.30
CA TRP A 593 40.34 -6.92 1.08
C TRP A 593 39.88 -7.01 -0.38
N LEU A 594 40.80 -7.02 -1.34
CA LEU A 594 40.47 -7.28 -2.75
C LEU A 594 39.94 -8.71 -2.94
N VAL A 595 40.70 -9.71 -2.47
CA VAL A 595 40.35 -11.13 -2.63
C VAL A 595 39.08 -11.45 -1.84
N PHE A 596 38.99 -11.00 -0.60
CA PHE A 596 37.84 -11.24 0.26
C PHE A 596 36.56 -10.62 -0.31
N SER A 597 36.59 -9.36 -0.74
CA SER A 597 35.40 -8.69 -1.31
C SER A 597 34.95 -9.35 -2.61
N PHE A 598 35.90 -9.78 -3.45
CA PHE A 598 35.61 -10.53 -4.67
C PHE A 598 34.95 -11.88 -4.35
N ALA A 599 35.56 -12.69 -3.47
CA ALA A 599 35.03 -13.99 -3.08
C ALA A 599 33.65 -13.87 -2.42
N GLN A 600 33.46 -12.90 -1.52
CA GLN A 600 32.18 -12.63 -0.88
C GLN A 600 31.08 -12.31 -1.90
N THR A 601 31.36 -11.41 -2.84
CA THR A 601 30.38 -10.89 -3.80
C THR A 601 30.06 -11.89 -4.91
N PHE A 602 31.09 -12.51 -5.50
CA PHE A 602 30.94 -13.32 -6.70
C PHE A 602 30.91 -14.83 -6.44
N VAL A 603 31.28 -15.29 -5.24
CA VAL A 603 31.29 -16.71 -4.89
C VAL A 603 30.33 -17.01 -3.76
N PHE A 604 30.53 -16.43 -2.57
CA PHE A 604 29.75 -16.80 -1.38
C PHE A 604 28.28 -16.37 -1.48
N ILE A 605 28.00 -15.13 -1.85
CA ILE A 605 26.61 -14.66 -1.97
C ILE A 605 25.83 -15.45 -3.04
N PRO A 606 26.32 -15.63 -4.29
CA PRO A 606 25.63 -16.43 -5.29
C PRO A 606 25.43 -17.87 -4.85
N LEU A 607 26.41 -18.50 -4.19
CA LEU A 607 26.30 -19.87 -3.69
C LEU A 607 25.25 -20.00 -2.58
N ILE A 608 25.22 -19.03 -1.65
CA ILE A 608 24.20 -18.98 -0.59
C ILE A 608 22.80 -18.82 -1.19
N VAL A 609 22.65 -17.89 -2.15
CA VAL A 609 21.37 -17.65 -2.83
C VAL A 609 20.94 -18.85 -3.66
N TYR A 610 21.87 -19.53 -4.34
CA TYR A 610 21.60 -20.75 -5.08
C TYR A 610 21.10 -21.88 -4.17
N ARG A 611 21.73 -22.05 -3.00
CA ARG A 611 21.47 -23.18 -2.10
C ARG A 611 20.26 -22.99 -1.19
N TRP A 612 19.97 -21.75 -0.77
CA TRP A 612 18.98 -21.42 0.24
C TRP A 612 18.00 -20.31 -0.17
N GLY A 613 18.09 -19.80 -1.40
CA GLY A 613 17.22 -18.75 -1.94
C GLY A 613 17.65 -17.33 -1.53
N LYS A 614 17.00 -16.32 -2.14
CA LYS A 614 17.33 -14.89 -1.92
C LYS A 614 17.20 -14.45 -0.46
N GLY A 615 16.33 -15.09 0.30
CA GLY A 615 16.10 -14.78 1.72
C GLY A 615 17.29 -15.09 2.63
N ALA A 616 18.28 -15.87 2.18
CA ALA A 616 19.46 -16.22 2.97
C ALA A 616 20.54 -15.13 3.02
N TYR A 617 20.48 -14.15 2.12
CA TYR A 617 21.37 -12.97 2.14
C TYR A 617 20.63 -11.67 2.48
N CYS A 618 19.38 -11.52 1.99
CA CYS A 618 18.59 -10.31 2.22
C CYS A 618 17.81 -10.30 3.56
N GLY A 619 18.09 -11.22 4.49
CA GLY A 619 17.29 -11.45 5.70
C GLY A 619 18.07 -11.92 6.90
#